data_AF-A0A2K6FA25-F1
#
_entry.id   AF-A0A2K6FA25-F1
#
_cell.length_a   1.000
_cell.length_b   1.000
_cell.length_c   1.000
_cell.angle_alpha   90.00
_cell.angle_beta   90.00
_cell.angle_gamma   90.00
#
_symmetry.space_group_name_H-M   'P 1'
#
loop_
_entity.id
_entity.type
_entity.pdbx_description
1 polymer ?
#
loop_
_entity_poly.entity_id
_entity_poly.type
_entity_poly.pdbx_seq_one_letter_code
_entity_poly.pdbx_strand_id
1 'polypeptide(L)'
;MRALLPLLRTGAAAATCLPRGASARPGPRRAMALYRTEERGQPCSQDYRVFFKNVAGHYISPFHDIPLKVDSKEVLSRGEVIHVKILGVLGLIDEGETDWKLIAINANDPEASKFHDIGDVKKFKPGYLEATLNWFRVYKVPEGKPENQFAFNGEFKNKAFALEVIASTHECWKALLMKKCSAGAISCTNVQVCDSPFHCTQDEARSLVESVSFSLNEETNEEEQAWYFLGK
;
A
#
# COMPACT_ATOMS: atom_id res chain seq x y z
N MET A 1 46.04 61.15 -44.62
CA MET A 1 46.62 61.81 -43.42
C MET A 1 45.82 61.28 -42.22
N ARG A 2 46.36 60.41 -41.35
CA ARG A 2 46.97 60.74 -40.03
C ARG A 2 46.29 61.96 -39.36
N ALA A 3 45.93 62.00 -38.08
CA ALA A 3 45.84 61.06 -36.96
C ALA A 3 45.28 61.89 -35.77
N LEU A 4 44.99 61.20 -34.65
CA LEU A 4 45.03 61.67 -33.24
C LEU A 4 43.77 62.32 -32.60
N LEU A 5 43.13 61.48 -31.76
CA LEU A 5 42.51 61.75 -30.43
C LEU A 5 43.58 62.29 -29.42
N PRO A 6 43.27 62.82 -28.20
CA PRO A 6 42.24 62.32 -27.25
C PRO A 6 41.55 63.27 -26.21
N LEU A 7 40.48 62.71 -25.62
CA LEU A 7 39.91 62.77 -24.24
C LEU A 7 39.55 64.09 -23.51
N LEU A 8 38.31 64.17 -22.97
CA LEU A 8 37.98 63.88 -21.55
C LEU A 8 36.45 63.78 -21.28
N ARG A 9 36.07 62.85 -20.38
CA ARG A 9 34.73 62.57 -19.79
C ARG A 9 34.37 63.62 -18.71
N THR A 10 33.14 63.86 -18.25
CA THR A 10 32.02 63.06 -17.67
C THR A 10 30.75 63.95 -17.66
N GLY A 11 29.49 63.55 -17.51
CA GLY A 11 28.77 62.29 -17.27
C GLY A 11 27.26 62.59 -17.24
N ALA A 12 26.40 61.60 -17.53
CA ALA A 12 24.95 61.68 -17.31
C ALA A 12 24.37 60.28 -17.12
N ALA A 13 23.45 60.14 -16.16
CA ALA A 13 22.85 58.89 -15.72
C ALA A 13 21.84 58.33 -16.74
N ALA A 14 21.90 57.03 -17.02
CA ALA A 14 20.93 56.32 -17.84
C ALA A 14 20.09 55.38 -16.97
N ALA A 15 18.76 55.50 -17.10
CA ALA A 15 17.75 54.67 -16.47
C ALA A 15 17.80 53.23 -17.01
N THR A 16 17.94 52.25 -16.13
CA THR A 16 17.91 50.82 -16.45
C THR A 16 16.48 50.30 -16.48
N CYS A 17 16.05 49.85 -17.66
CA CYS A 17 14.84 49.06 -17.86
C CYS A 17 15.10 47.62 -17.40
N LEU A 18 14.24 47.08 -16.52
CA LEU A 18 14.29 45.69 -16.05
C LEU A 18 13.85 44.72 -17.16
N PRO A 19 14.49 43.54 -17.32
CA PRO A 19 14.04 42.55 -18.29
C PRO A 19 12.86 41.75 -17.72
N ARG A 20 11.91 41.49 -18.61
CA ARG A 20 10.69 40.71 -18.42
C ARG A 20 11.07 39.26 -18.05
N GLY A 21 10.71 38.84 -16.83
CA GLY A 21 10.98 37.50 -16.32
C GLY A 21 10.38 36.40 -17.19
N ALA A 22 11.21 35.43 -17.55
CA ALA A 22 10.80 34.21 -18.24
C ALA A 22 9.92 33.36 -17.31
N SER A 23 8.72 33.02 -17.78
CA SER A 23 7.82 32.07 -17.11
C SER A 23 8.50 30.70 -17.03
N ALA A 24 8.86 30.28 -15.81
CA ALA A 24 9.31 28.93 -15.55
C ALA A 24 8.21 27.94 -15.98
N ARG A 25 8.57 26.98 -16.83
CA ARG A 25 7.69 25.84 -17.15
C ARG A 25 7.45 25.06 -15.85
N PRO A 26 6.21 24.65 -15.54
CA PRO A 26 5.99 23.78 -14.40
C PRO A 26 6.73 22.47 -14.66
N GLY A 27 7.63 22.10 -13.75
CA GLY A 27 8.22 20.76 -13.74
C GLY A 27 7.14 19.68 -13.64
N PRO A 28 7.49 18.41 -13.86
CA PRO A 28 6.53 17.31 -13.77
C PRO A 28 5.90 17.34 -12.38
N ARG A 29 4.58 17.56 -12.34
CA ARG A 29 3.80 17.48 -11.11
C ARG A 29 3.91 16.06 -10.59
N ARG A 30 4.58 15.87 -9.45
CA ARG A 30 4.52 14.64 -8.67
C ARG A 30 3.04 14.34 -8.44
N ALA A 31 2.55 13.20 -8.96
CA ALA A 31 1.19 12.76 -8.69
C ALA A 31 1.03 12.70 -7.15
N MET A 32 0.07 13.44 -6.62
CA MET A 32 -0.21 13.35 -5.18
C MET A 32 -0.77 11.96 -4.91
N ALA A 33 -0.21 11.26 -3.92
CA ALA A 33 -0.80 10.02 -3.46
C ALA A 33 -2.27 10.27 -3.07
N LEU A 34 -3.17 9.44 -3.60
CA LEU A 34 -4.62 9.53 -3.34
C LEU A 34 -4.94 9.38 -1.85
N TYR A 35 -4.08 8.68 -1.13
CA TYR A 35 -4.20 8.38 0.28
C TYR A 35 -2.90 8.71 1.01
N ARG A 36 -3.04 9.04 2.30
CA ARG A 36 -1.94 9.39 3.20
C ARG A 36 -2.16 8.68 4.53
N THR A 37 -1.10 8.51 5.30
CA THR A 37 -1.17 7.92 6.64
C THR A 37 -0.94 8.96 7.73
N GLU A 38 -1.53 8.71 8.91
CA GLU A 38 -1.18 9.36 10.17
C GLU A 38 -0.82 8.27 11.18
N GLU A 39 0.40 8.31 11.67
CA GLU A 39 0.91 7.36 12.67
C GLU A 39 0.64 7.91 14.08
N ARG A 40 0.20 7.05 15.00
CA ARG A 40 0.00 7.34 16.43
C ARG A 40 0.64 6.22 17.25
N GLY A 41 1.18 6.55 18.42
CA GLY A 41 1.98 5.60 19.19
C GLY A 41 3.36 5.35 18.59
N GLN A 42 4.10 4.45 19.21
CA GLN A 42 5.49 4.18 18.85
C GLN A 42 5.60 3.00 17.88
N PRO A 43 6.34 3.11 16.77
CA PRO A 43 6.57 1.96 15.90
C PRO A 43 7.04 0.72 16.68
N CYS A 44 6.43 -0.43 16.38
CA CYS A 44 6.67 -1.72 17.05
C CYS A 44 6.15 -1.84 18.49
N SER A 45 5.29 -0.92 18.98
CA SER A 45 4.60 -1.04 20.27
C SER A 45 3.14 -1.53 20.14
N GLN A 46 2.53 -1.97 21.26
CA GLN A 46 1.14 -2.48 21.29
C GLN A 46 0.08 -1.41 20.99
N ASP A 47 0.40 -0.15 21.24
CA ASP A 47 -0.44 1.03 21.03
C ASP A 47 -0.16 1.73 19.69
N TYR A 48 0.76 1.21 18.88
CA TYR A 48 1.05 1.72 17.54
C TYR A 48 -0.15 1.58 16.60
N ARG A 49 -0.55 2.66 15.94
CA ARG A 49 -1.67 2.69 14.97
C ARG A 49 -1.29 3.49 13.73
N VAL A 50 -1.80 3.04 12.58
CA VAL A 50 -1.73 3.76 11.29
C VAL A 50 -3.14 4.07 10.84
N PHE A 51 -3.49 5.35 10.83
CA PHE A 51 -4.77 5.84 10.31
C PHE A 51 -4.62 6.31 8.87
N PHE A 52 -5.68 6.18 8.08
CA PHE A 52 -5.68 6.54 6.67
C PHE A 52 -6.49 7.81 6.44
N LYS A 53 -5.99 8.66 5.55
CA LYS A 53 -6.65 9.89 5.09
C LYS A 53 -6.74 9.91 3.57
N ASN A 54 -7.84 10.43 3.04
CA ASN A 54 -7.96 10.70 1.61
C ASN A 54 -7.27 12.03 1.22
N VAL A 55 -7.35 12.41 -0.07
CA VAL A 55 -6.75 13.65 -0.58
C VAL A 55 -7.20 14.93 0.13
N ALA A 56 -8.42 14.95 0.68
CA ALA A 56 -9.00 16.07 1.40
C ALA A 56 -8.56 16.14 2.88
N GLY A 57 -7.78 15.16 3.37
CA GLY A 57 -7.33 15.08 4.76
C GLY A 57 -8.36 14.46 5.71
N HIS A 58 -9.46 13.96 5.17
CA HIS A 58 -10.52 13.26 5.90
C HIS A 58 -10.10 11.84 6.26
N TYR A 59 -10.39 11.41 7.48
CA TYR A 59 -10.14 10.03 7.90
C TYR A 59 -11.05 9.06 7.15
N ILE A 60 -10.48 7.90 6.83
CA ILE A 60 -11.13 6.81 6.12
C ILE A 60 -10.70 5.47 6.73
N SER A 61 -11.58 4.47 6.64
CA SER A 61 -11.24 3.09 6.95
C SER A 61 -10.49 2.45 5.78
N PRO A 62 -9.27 1.92 5.97
CA PRO A 62 -8.57 1.19 4.91
C PRO A 62 -9.30 -0.09 4.51
N PHE A 63 -10.22 -0.59 5.36
CA PHE A 63 -10.96 -1.82 5.10
C PHE A 63 -12.28 -1.58 4.34
N HIS A 64 -12.85 -0.37 4.42
CA HIS A 64 -14.19 -0.12 3.88
C HIS A 64 -14.24 1.00 2.84
N ASP A 65 -13.37 2.00 2.96
CA ASP A 65 -13.49 3.24 2.18
C ASP A 65 -12.51 3.28 1.01
N ILE A 66 -11.44 2.47 1.02
CA ILE A 66 -10.51 2.38 -0.10
C ILE A 66 -11.10 1.47 -1.19
N PRO A 67 -11.31 1.96 -2.42
CA PRO A 67 -11.76 1.12 -3.53
C PRO A 67 -10.72 0.07 -3.89
N LEU A 68 -11.18 -1.07 -4.40
CA LEU A 68 -10.34 -2.21 -4.76
C LEU A 68 -9.26 -1.93 -5.83
N LYS A 69 -9.29 -0.78 -6.51
CA LYS A 69 -8.34 -0.39 -7.57
C LYS A 69 -7.66 0.94 -7.19
N VAL A 70 -6.33 0.96 -7.08
CA VAL A 70 -5.50 2.15 -6.72
C VAL A 70 -4.24 2.19 -7.61
N ASP A 71 -3.19 3.03 -7.44
CA ASP A 71 -1.93 3.08 -8.24
C ASP A 71 -0.69 3.50 -7.39
N SER A 72 0.49 2.82 -7.43
CA SER A 72 1.81 3.34 -6.92
C SER A 72 3.05 2.49 -7.33
N LYS A 73 4.30 2.62 -6.79
CA LYS A 73 5.60 1.97 -7.19
C LYS A 73 6.57 1.68 -6.00
N GLU A 74 7.60 0.81 -6.21
CA GLU A 74 8.78 0.52 -5.34
C GLU A 74 8.55 -0.29 -4.04
N VAL A 75 9.60 -0.51 -3.22
CA VAL A 75 9.46 -1.10 -1.87
C VAL A 75 8.48 -0.22 -1.12
N LEU A 76 7.30 -0.80 -0.86
CA LEU A 76 6.17 -0.03 -0.39
C LEU A 76 6.35 0.33 1.06
N SER A 77 5.93 1.54 1.42
CA SER A 77 5.86 1.95 2.81
C SER A 77 4.63 1.34 3.49
N ARG A 78 4.71 1.12 4.81
CA ARG A 78 3.55 0.66 5.60
C ARG A 78 2.38 1.63 5.41
N GLY A 79 1.22 1.07 5.04
CA GLY A 79 0.00 1.85 4.79
C GLY A 79 -0.04 2.55 3.42
N GLU A 80 0.92 2.27 2.53
CA GLU A 80 0.83 2.70 1.15
C GLU A 80 -0.26 1.92 0.39
N VAL A 81 -1.01 2.62 -0.45
CA VAL A 81 -2.14 2.06 -1.20
C VAL A 81 -1.80 2.07 -2.68
N ILE A 82 -1.83 0.90 -3.33
CA ILE A 82 -1.28 0.72 -4.68
C ILE A 82 -2.23 -0.05 -5.61
N HIS A 83 -2.05 0.10 -6.93
CA HIS A 83 -2.62 -0.85 -7.89
C HIS A 83 -1.79 -2.09 -7.86
N VAL A 84 -2.49 -3.21 -7.94
CA VAL A 84 -1.86 -4.44 -8.39
C VAL A 84 -2.64 -5.04 -9.55
N LYS A 85 -1.91 -5.67 -10.46
CA LYS A 85 -2.45 -6.61 -11.43
C LYS A 85 -2.41 -8.01 -10.81
N ILE A 86 -3.59 -8.60 -10.63
CA ILE A 86 -3.74 -9.98 -10.14
C ILE A 86 -3.21 -10.96 -11.20
N LEU A 87 -2.40 -11.91 -10.74
CA LEU A 87 -1.76 -12.95 -11.54
C LEU A 87 -2.25 -14.35 -11.15
N GLY A 88 -2.58 -14.58 -9.88
CA GLY A 88 -3.07 -15.88 -9.40
C GLY A 88 -3.35 -15.87 -7.90
N VAL A 89 -3.56 -17.06 -7.33
CA VAL A 89 -3.85 -17.24 -5.90
C VAL A 89 -3.35 -18.60 -5.40
N LEU A 90 -2.91 -18.65 -4.15
CA LEU A 90 -2.59 -19.87 -3.40
C LEU A 90 -3.60 -20.05 -2.25
N GLY A 91 -4.15 -21.26 -2.09
CA GLY A 91 -5.04 -21.59 -0.97
C GLY A 91 -4.26 -22.22 0.18
N LEU A 92 -3.85 -21.41 1.16
CA LEU A 92 -3.28 -21.89 2.42
C LEU A 92 -4.44 -22.40 3.29
N ILE A 93 -4.21 -23.51 4.00
CA ILE A 93 -5.09 -23.96 5.08
C ILE A 93 -4.39 -23.63 6.37
N ASP A 94 -4.86 -22.58 7.05
CA ASP A 94 -4.28 -22.12 8.30
C ASP A 94 -5.16 -22.56 9.47
N GLU A 95 -4.65 -23.47 10.30
CA GLU A 95 -5.35 -23.98 11.50
C GLU A 95 -6.81 -24.43 11.23
N GLY A 96 -7.05 -25.00 10.04
CA GLY A 96 -8.37 -25.50 9.61
C GLY A 96 -9.22 -24.48 8.84
N GLU A 97 -8.75 -23.24 8.71
CA GLU A 97 -9.42 -22.16 8.00
C GLU A 97 -8.81 -21.91 6.61
N THR A 98 -9.60 -21.36 5.70
CA THR A 98 -9.12 -21.00 4.37
C THR A 98 -8.47 -19.62 4.40
N ASP A 99 -7.20 -19.56 4.01
CA ASP A 99 -6.41 -18.34 3.95
C ASP A 99 -5.85 -18.13 2.52
N TRP A 100 -6.54 -17.30 1.74
CA TRP A 100 -6.16 -17.05 0.35
C TRP A 100 -4.98 -16.07 0.25
N LYS A 101 -3.90 -16.49 -0.41
CA LYS A 101 -2.74 -15.64 -0.71
C LYS A 101 -2.78 -15.22 -2.18
N LEU A 102 -3.21 -14.00 -2.46
CA LEU A 102 -3.20 -13.45 -3.82
C LEU A 102 -1.76 -13.21 -4.30
N ILE A 103 -1.50 -13.58 -5.55
CA ILE A 103 -0.25 -13.28 -6.25
C ILE A 103 -0.53 -12.13 -7.21
N ALA A 104 0.16 -11.03 -7.02
CA ALA A 104 -0.06 -9.82 -7.79
C ALA A 104 1.26 -9.08 -8.01
N ILE A 105 1.29 -8.27 -9.07
CA ILE A 105 2.39 -7.35 -9.35
C ILE A 105 1.85 -5.93 -9.31
N ASN A 106 2.66 -4.99 -8.82
CA ASN A 106 2.33 -3.58 -8.89
C ASN A 106 2.07 -3.18 -10.37
N ALA A 107 0.94 -2.53 -10.66
CA ALA A 107 0.61 -2.19 -12.06
C ALA A 107 1.55 -1.15 -12.69
N ASN A 108 2.23 -0.34 -11.87
CA ASN A 108 3.23 0.61 -12.35
C ASN A 108 4.66 0.03 -12.33
N ASP A 109 4.83 -1.24 -11.96
CA ASP A 109 6.14 -1.90 -12.06
C ASP A 109 6.66 -1.81 -13.51
N PRO A 110 7.93 -1.45 -13.76
CA PRO A 110 8.49 -1.38 -15.11
C PRO A 110 8.37 -2.70 -15.89
N GLU A 111 8.31 -3.83 -15.18
CA GLU A 111 8.12 -5.15 -15.76
C GLU A 111 6.66 -5.59 -15.77
N ALA A 112 5.71 -4.81 -15.25
CA ALA A 112 4.30 -5.20 -15.13
C ALA A 112 3.75 -5.74 -16.44
N SER A 113 4.08 -5.13 -17.59
CA SER A 113 3.63 -5.57 -18.91
C SER A 113 4.10 -6.97 -19.34
N LYS A 114 4.99 -7.62 -18.59
CA LYS A 114 5.42 -9.01 -18.84
C LYS A 114 4.55 -10.04 -18.14
N PHE A 115 3.78 -9.65 -17.12
CA PHE A 115 3.06 -10.57 -16.24
C PHE A 115 1.55 -10.46 -16.44
N HIS A 116 0.90 -11.43 -17.04
CA HIS A 116 -0.55 -11.40 -17.30
C HIS A 116 -1.31 -12.52 -16.60
N ASP A 117 -0.63 -13.62 -16.28
CA ASP A 117 -1.16 -14.76 -15.55
C ASP A 117 -0.06 -15.41 -14.69
N ILE A 118 -0.41 -16.40 -13.87
CA ILE A 118 0.49 -17.08 -12.95
C ILE A 118 1.64 -17.80 -13.68
N GLY A 119 1.41 -18.23 -14.93
CA GLY A 119 2.43 -18.86 -15.77
C GLY A 119 3.60 -17.92 -16.10
N ASP A 120 3.35 -16.61 -16.19
CA ASP A 120 4.41 -15.63 -16.46
C ASP A 120 5.35 -15.47 -15.27
N VAL A 121 4.85 -15.66 -14.04
CA VAL A 121 5.71 -15.66 -12.84
C VAL A 121 6.72 -16.82 -12.92
N LYS A 122 6.27 -18.03 -13.25
CA LYS A 122 7.16 -19.19 -13.46
C LYS A 122 8.20 -18.93 -14.55
N LYS A 123 7.78 -18.27 -15.64
CA LYS A 123 8.62 -18.00 -16.81
C LYS A 123 9.68 -16.93 -16.54
N PHE A 124 9.31 -15.80 -15.94
CA PHE A 124 10.18 -14.63 -15.80
C PHE A 124 10.86 -14.54 -14.43
N LYS A 125 10.36 -15.27 -13.43
CA LYS A 125 10.91 -15.32 -12.07
C LYS A 125 10.99 -16.80 -11.60
N PRO A 126 11.79 -17.65 -12.26
CA PRO A 126 11.88 -19.07 -11.92
C PRO A 126 12.30 -19.27 -10.46
N GLY A 127 11.62 -20.17 -9.74
CA GLY A 127 11.87 -20.44 -8.32
C GLY A 127 11.06 -19.57 -7.34
N TYR A 128 10.44 -18.46 -7.79
CA TYR A 128 9.70 -17.56 -6.89
C TYR A 128 8.46 -18.23 -6.30
N LEU A 129 7.65 -18.92 -7.10
CA LEU A 129 6.43 -19.57 -6.61
C LEU A 129 6.76 -20.72 -5.66
N GLU A 130 7.82 -21.47 -5.95
CA GLU A 130 8.33 -22.54 -5.10
C GLU A 130 8.84 -21.98 -3.76
N ALA A 131 9.58 -20.87 -3.79
CA ALA A 131 10.02 -20.17 -2.58
C ALA A 131 8.84 -19.64 -1.76
N THR A 132 7.82 -19.05 -2.40
CA THR A 132 6.60 -18.58 -1.72
C THR A 132 5.83 -19.73 -1.08
N LEU A 133 5.64 -20.84 -1.79
CA LEU A 133 4.98 -22.04 -1.25
C LEU A 133 5.76 -22.59 -0.04
N ASN A 134 7.09 -22.69 -0.16
CA ASN A 134 7.93 -23.17 0.92
C ASN A 134 7.89 -22.23 2.14
N TRP A 135 7.93 -20.92 1.93
CA TRP A 135 7.82 -19.93 3.01
C TRP A 135 6.52 -20.14 3.80
N PHE A 136 5.37 -20.18 3.12
CA PHE A 136 4.09 -20.40 3.79
C PHE A 136 3.96 -21.79 4.41
N ARG A 137 4.66 -22.80 3.88
CA ARG A 137 4.66 -24.15 4.46
C ARG A 137 5.32 -24.15 5.83
N VAL A 138 6.44 -23.43 5.98
CA VAL A 138 7.33 -23.64 7.13
C VAL A 138 7.47 -22.43 8.08
N TYR A 139 6.88 -21.27 7.78
CA TYR A 139 7.12 -20.05 8.58
C TYR A 139 6.74 -20.17 10.07
N LYS A 140 5.82 -21.08 10.42
CA LYS A 140 5.40 -21.34 11.80
C LYS A 140 6.23 -22.44 12.49
N VAL A 141 7.08 -23.16 11.76
CA VAL A 141 7.89 -24.27 12.31
C VAL A 141 8.88 -23.81 13.39
N PRO A 142 9.57 -22.65 13.24
CA PRO A 142 10.39 -22.10 14.32
C PRO A 142 9.63 -21.85 15.64
N GLU A 143 8.31 -21.64 15.58
CA GLU A 143 7.44 -21.47 16.75
C GLU A 143 6.98 -22.80 17.36
N GLY A 144 7.46 -23.95 16.85
CA GLY A 144 7.07 -25.29 17.27
C GLY A 144 5.73 -25.77 16.70
N LYS A 145 5.14 -25.04 15.75
CA LYS A 145 3.92 -25.46 15.05
C LYS A 145 4.25 -26.42 13.88
N PRO A 146 3.31 -27.29 13.48
CA PRO A 146 3.52 -28.14 12.30
C PRO A 146 3.58 -27.32 11.00
N GLU A 147 4.04 -27.96 9.93
CA GLU A 147 3.94 -27.38 8.59
C GLU A 147 2.49 -27.10 8.19
N ASN A 148 2.26 -25.98 7.51
CA ASN A 148 0.93 -25.65 7.00
C ASN A 148 0.55 -26.52 5.80
N GLN A 149 -0.76 -26.71 5.64
CA GLN A 149 -1.34 -27.44 4.53
C GLN A 149 -1.87 -26.49 3.45
N PHE A 150 -2.16 -27.03 2.27
CA PHE A 150 -2.62 -26.24 1.13
C PHE A 150 -3.77 -26.94 0.41
N ALA A 151 -4.77 -26.16 -0.01
CA ALA A 151 -5.74 -26.60 -0.98
C ALA A 151 -5.06 -26.93 -2.32
N PHE A 152 -5.71 -27.75 -3.15
CA PHE A 152 -5.22 -28.14 -4.48
C PHE A 152 -3.76 -28.65 -4.49
N ASN A 153 -3.32 -29.31 -3.41
CA ASN A 153 -1.95 -29.80 -3.24
C ASN A 153 -0.88 -28.70 -3.39
N GLY A 154 -1.19 -27.46 -3.01
CA GLY A 154 -0.26 -26.34 -3.13
C GLY A 154 -0.13 -25.77 -4.55
N GLU A 155 -1.02 -26.15 -5.47
CA GLU A 155 -1.07 -25.57 -6.80
C GLU A 155 -1.55 -24.11 -6.75
N PHE A 156 -0.77 -23.20 -7.33
CA PHE A 156 -1.24 -21.84 -7.59
C PHE A 156 -2.30 -21.85 -8.68
N LYS A 157 -3.48 -21.32 -8.38
CA LYS A 157 -4.54 -21.12 -9.37
C LYS A 157 -4.28 -19.85 -10.18
N ASN A 158 -4.74 -19.87 -11.42
CA ASN A 158 -4.52 -18.78 -12.38
C ASN A 158 -5.29 -17.50 -12.01
N LYS A 159 -5.06 -16.44 -12.79
CA LYS A 159 -5.71 -15.14 -12.62
C LYS A 159 -7.24 -15.25 -12.63
N ALA A 160 -7.82 -16.05 -13.52
CA ALA A 160 -9.27 -16.17 -13.64
C ALA A 160 -9.90 -16.67 -12.33
N PHE A 161 -9.37 -17.77 -11.78
CA PHE A 161 -9.80 -18.30 -10.50
C PHE A 161 -9.58 -17.30 -9.35
N ALA A 162 -8.43 -16.60 -9.34
CA ALA A 162 -8.16 -15.58 -8.34
C ALA A 162 -9.20 -14.44 -8.36
N LEU A 163 -9.64 -14.02 -9.54
CA LEU A 163 -10.69 -13.00 -9.68
C LEU A 163 -12.06 -13.50 -9.18
N GLU A 164 -12.38 -14.78 -9.33
CA GLU A 164 -13.59 -15.38 -8.74
C GLU A 164 -13.53 -15.37 -7.22
N VAL A 165 -12.38 -15.73 -6.63
CA VAL A 165 -12.16 -15.65 -5.18
C VAL A 165 -12.36 -14.21 -4.69
N ILE A 166 -11.74 -13.23 -5.35
CA ILE A 166 -11.89 -11.80 -5.01
C ILE A 166 -13.35 -11.36 -5.13
N ALA A 167 -14.05 -11.75 -6.20
CA ALA A 167 -15.46 -11.39 -6.37
C ALA A 167 -16.31 -11.98 -5.24
N SER A 168 -16.09 -13.25 -4.89
CA SER A 168 -16.81 -13.90 -3.80
C SER A 168 -16.56 -13.23 -2.45
N THR A 169 -15.30 -12.93 -2.10
CA THR A 169 -14.98 -12.27 -0.82
C THR A 169 -15.48 -10.82 -0.77
N HIS A 170 -15.51 -10.14 -1.91
CA HIS A 170 -16.11 -8.82 -2.02
C HIS A 170 -17.62 -8.84 -1.80
N GLU A 171 -18.35 -9.85 -2.29
CA GLU A 171 -19.78 -10.02 -1.99
C GLU A 171 -20.01 -10.33 -0.50
N CYS A 172 -19.16 -11.14 0.14
CA CYS A 172 -19.20 -11.35 1.59
C CYS A 172 -19.00 -10.03 2.36
N TRP A 173 -18.04 -9.20 1.94
CA TRP A 173 -17.80 -7.87 2.50
C TRP A 173 -18.99 -6.92 2.31
N LYS A 174 -19.64 -6.94 1.14
CA LYS A 174 -20.87 -6.15 0.92
C LYS A 174 -21.99 -6.59 1.85
N ALA A 175 -22.17 -7.90 2.02
CA ALA A 175 -23.17 -8.43 2.94
C ALA A 175 -22.89 -8.01 4.39
N LEU A 176 -21.63 -8.05 4.82
CA LEU A 176 -21.18 -7.56 6.12
C LEU A 176 -21.51 -6.08 6.31
N LEU A 177 -21.07 -5.21 5.39
CA LEU A 177 -21.30 -3.77 5.48
C LEU A 177 -22.76 -3.36 5.39
N MET A 178 -23.61 -4.19 4.78
CA MET A 178 -25.05 -3.97 4.71
C MET A 178 -25.82 -4.66 5.84
N LYS A 179 -25.12 -5.16 6.88
CA LYS A 179 -25.69 -5.85 8.04
C LYS A 179 -26.56 -7.06 7.66
N LYS A 180 -26.23 -7.72 6.54
CA LYS A 180 -26.90 -8.94 6.05
C LYS A 180 -26.33 -10.22 6.67
N CYS A 181 -25.21 -10.12 7.39
CA CYS A 181 -24.65 -11.18 8.22
C CYS A 181 -24.15 -10.61 9.55
N SER A 182 -23.84 -11.49 10.52
CA SER A 182 -23.28 -11.08 11.81
C SER A 182 -21.86 -10.54 11.61
N ALA A 183 -21.59 -9.36 12.15
CA ALA A 183 -20.25 -8.76 12.11
C ALA A 183 -19.28 -9.36 13.13
N GLY A 184 -19.77 -10.11 14.12
CA GLY A 184 -18.93 -10.63 15.20
C GLY A 184 -18.12 -9.51 15.87
N ALA A 185 -16.79 -9.66 15.89
CA ALA A 185 -15.86 -8.68 16.43
C ALA A 185 -15.42 -7.59 15.42
N ILE A 186 -15.88 -7.64 14.16
CA ILE A 186 -15.43 -6.72 13.11
C ILE A 186 -16.12 -5.36 13.28
N SER A 187 -15.33 -4.31 13.48
CA SER A 187 -15.82 -2.93 13.37
C SER A 187 -16.13 -2.61 11.91
N CYS A 188 -17.37 -2.23 11.64
CA CYS A 188 -17.84 -1.89 10.28
C CYS A 188 -17.95 -0.37 10.04
N THR A 189 -17.51 0.45 11.00
CA THR A 189 -17.57 1.91 10.92
C THR A 189 -16.82 2.42 9.70
N ASN A 190 -17.49 3.21 8.87
CA ASN A 190 -16.96 3.73 7.61
C ASN A 190 -17.46 5.15 7.36
N VAL A 191 -16.81 5.89 6.45
CA VAL A 191 -17.13 7.31 6.23
C VAL A 191 -17.49 7.62 4.78
N GLN A 192 -17.32 6.67 3.86
CA GLN A 192 -17.59 6.88 2.42
C GLN A 192 -18.67 5.97 1.86
N VAL A 193 -19.08 4.91 2.56
CA VAL A 193 -20.13 4.00 2.08
C VAL A 193 -21.50 4.52 2.54
N CYS A 194 -22.05 5.51 1.82
CA CYS A 194 -23.25 6.25 2.21
C CYS A 194 -24.46 5.38 2.56
N ASP A 195 -24.64 4.24 1.87
CA ASP A 195 -25.78 3.33 2.09
C ASP A 195 -25.53 2.34 3.24
N SER A 196 -24.34 2.34 3.84
CA SER A 196 -24.02 1.46 4.95
C SER A 196 -24.72 1.94 6.24
N PRO A 197 -25.40 1.07 6.99
CA PRO A 197 -25.91 1.39 8.32
C PRO A 197 -24.82 1.70 9.36
N PHE A 198 -23.55 1.50 9.01
CA PHE A 198 -22.39 1.79 9.85
C PHE A 198 -21.65 3.07 9.44
N HIS A 199 -22.22 3.85 8.52
CA HIS A 199 -21.67 5.12 8.10
C HIS A 199 -21.64 6.12 9.27
N CYS A 200 -20.49 6.72 9.53
CA CYS A 200 -20.33 7.82 10.49
C CYS A 200 -19.93 9.13 9.79
N THR A 201 -19.95 10.22 10.54
CA THR A 201 -19.49 11.53 10.08
C THR A 201 -17.98 11.66 10.20
N GLN A 202 -17.43 12.66 9.50
CA GLN A 202 -16.00 12.98 9.60
C GLN A 202 -15.58 13.42 11.01
N ASP A 203 -16.46 14.11 11.74
CA ASP A 203 -16.19 14.54 13.10
C ASP A 203 -16.17 13.35 14.08
N GLU A 204 -17.10 12.40 13.94
CA GLU A 204 -17.08 11.15 14.70
C GLU A 204 -15.83 10.33 14.41
N ALA A 205 -15.44 10.19 13.14
CA ALA A 205 -14.21 9.51 12.75
C ALA A 205 -12.98 10.19 13.36
N ARG A 206 -12.92 11.53 13.35
CA ARG A 206 -11.83 12.30 13.97
C ARG A 206 -11.77 12.08 15.48
N SER A 207 -12.89 12.20 16.17
CA SER A 207 -12.94 11.99 17.63
C SER A 207 -12.49 10.58 18.02
N LEU A 208 -12.83 9.56 17.21
CA LEU A 208 -12.34 8.19 17.43
C LEU A 208 -10.81 8.14 17.37
N VAL A 209 -10.19 8.72 16.34
CA VAL A 209 -8.72 8.75 16.21
C VAL A 209 -8.06 9.52 17.34
N GLU A 210 -8.62 10.67 17.72
CA GLU A 210 -8.07 11.53 18.77
C GLU A 210 -8.20 10.92 20.17
N SER A 211 -9.19 10.06 20.39
CA SER A 211 -9.38 9.36 21.67
C SER A 211 -8.38 8.24 21.94
N VAL A 212 -7.60 7.83 20.93
CA VAL A 212 -6.61 6.76 21.08
C VAL A 212 -5.42 7.25 21.90
N SER A 213 -5.35 6.79 23.14
CA SER A 213 -4.20 6.99 24.02
C SER A 213 -3.01 6.18 23.54
N PHE A 214 -1.82 6.77 23.60
CA PHE A 214 -0.57 6.09 23.31
C PHE A 214 0.53 6.52 24.30
N SER A 215 1.50 5.64 24.49
CA SER A 215 2.68 5.76 25.34
C SER A 215 3.94 5.73 24.47
N LEU A 216 4.96 6.48 24.87
CA LEU A 216 6.27 6.46 24.23
C LEU A 216 7.16 5.52 25.06
N ASN A 217 7.35 4.28 24.63
CA ASN A 217 8.27 3.32 25.24
C ASN A 217 9.18 2.68 24.17
N GLU A 218 10.49 2.95 24.25
CA GLU A 218 11.48 2.26 23.42
C GLU A 218 11.78 0.87 23.97
N GLU A 219 11.18 -0.15 23.36
CA GLU A 219 11.67 -1.52 23.46
C GLU A 219 12.25 -1.93 22.10
N THR A 220 13.57 -2.14 22.07
CA THR A 220 14.25 -2.77 20.94
C THR A 220 14.31 -4.27 21.18
N ASN A 221 13.63 -5.06 20.35
CA ASN A 221 13.69 -6.52 20.45
C ASN A 221 14.88 -7.04 19.63
N GLU A 222 15.88 -7.65 20.30
CA GLU A 222 17.10 -8.16 19.66
C GLU A 222 16.88 -9.47 18.88
N GLU A 223 15.74 -10.16 19.07
CA GLU A 223 15.46 -11.47 18.46
C GLU A 223 15.22 -11.44 16.94
N GLU A 224 14.99 -10.27 16.33
CA GLU A 224 14.63 -10.15 14.89
C GLU A 224 15.75 -10.50 13.90
N GLN A 225 16.99 -10.76 14.37
CA GLN A 225 18.15 -11.01 13.51
C GLN A 225 18.56 -12.49 13.39
N ALA A 226 17.81 -13.42 13.99
CA ALA A 226 18.15 -14.85 13.97
C ALA A 226 17.82 -15.54 12.64
N TRP A 227 18.70 -16.44 12.20
CA TRP A 227 18.45 -17.35 11.08
C TRP A 227 18.00 -18.73 11.59
N TYR A 228 16.85 -19.19 11.13
CA TYR A 228 16.33 -20.53 11.45
C TYR A 228 16.56 -21.48 10.27
N PHE A 229 17.36 -22.52 10.51
CA PHE A 229 17.64 -23.56 9.53
C PHE A 229 16.81 -24.81 9.87
N LEU A 230 15.82 -25.11 9.05
CA LEU A 230 15.01 -26.30 9.20
C LEU A 230 15.76 -27.49 8.60
N GLY A 231 16.03 -28.51 9.42
CA GLY A 231 16.69 -29.74 8.97
C GLY A 231 15.91 -30.39 7.82
N LYS A 232 16.62 -30.98 6.88
CA LYS A 232 16.02 -31.74 5.76
C LYS A 232 15.50 -33.09 6.22
#